data_AF-A0AAE9ZFR6-F1
#
_entry.id   AF-A0AAE9ZFR6-F1
#
_cell.length_a   1.000
_cell.length_b   1.000
_cell.length_c   1.000
_cell.angle_alpha   90.00
_cell.angle_beta   90.00
_cell.angle_gamma   90.00
#
_symmetry.space_group_name_H-M   'P 1'
#
loop_
_entity.id
_entity.type
_entity.pdbx_description
1 polymer ?
#
loop_
_entity_poly.entity_id
_entity_poly.type
_entity_poly.pdbx_seq_one_letter_code
_entity_poly.pdbx_strand_id
1 'polypeptide(L)'
;MVDATKNDHAAKPLPFSWSWGLPLAILFSTNFMSGVVPQTIIPMMMSGSFFWMGLACVLNARRCRRRHCYYSGPVFIAGGAGVLLVGFEIVSIGADGLIIVVWGTLVLALLTYLTEPIFGKYVN
;
A
#
# COMPACT_ATOMS: atom_id res chain seq x y z
N MET A 1 6.88 -27.67 -8.43
CA MET A 1 5.94 -26.59 -8.04
C MET A 1 6.56 -25.88 -6.85
N VAL A 2 6.82 -24.59 -6.95
CA VAL A 2 7.28 -23.79 -5.81
C VAL A 2 6.19 -23.85 -4.74
N ASP A 3 6.53 -24.20 -3.50
CA ASP A 3 5.57 -24.23 -2.40
C ASP A 3 5.09 -22.79 -2.14
N ALA A 4 3.86 -22.49 -2.59
CA ALA A 4 3.26 -21.18 -2.47
C ALA A 4 3.20 -20.72 -1.01
N THR A 5 2.94 -21.62 -0.07
CA THR A 5 2.82 -21.28 1.35
C THR A 5 4.17 -20.92 1.96
N LYS A 6 5.22 -21.67 1.62
CA LYS A 6 6.58 -21.39 2.10
C LYS A 6 7.11 -20.06 1.57
N ASN A 7 6.66 -19.61 0.41
CA ASN A 7 7.11 -18.38 -0.24
C ASN A 7 6.17 -17.19 -0.04
N ASP A 8 5.05 -17.37 0.66
CA ASP A 8 4.13 -16.29 1.02
C ASP A 8 4.71 -15.47 2.17
N HIS A 9 5.25 -14.30 1.83
CA HIS A 9 5.80 -13.35 2.79
C HIS A 9 4.70 -12.59 3.53
N ALA A 10 3.51 -12.46 2.97
CA ALA A 10 2.39 -11.82 3.65
C ALA A 10 1.86 -12.68 4.80
N ALA A 11 2.07 -14.00 4.76
CA ALA A 11 1.67 -14.93 5.82
C ALA A 11 2.69 -15.05 6.97
N LYS A 12 3.88 -14.44 6.86
CA LYS A 12 4.95 -14.57 7.85
C LYS A 12 5.14 -13.28 8.63
N PRO A 13 5.30 -13.33 9.96
CA PRO A 13 5.29 -12.14 10.81
C PRO A 13 6.43 -11.16 10.50
N LEU A 14 7.66 -11.64 10.33
CA LEU A 14 8.82 -10.77 10.08
C LEU A 14 8.73 -9.98 8.76
N PRO A 15 8.58 -10.64 7.58
CA PRO A 15 8.43 -9.90 6.33
C PRO A 15 7.12 -9.10 6.27
N PHE A 16 6.08 -9.52 7.01
CA PHE A 16 4.87 -8.73 7.17
C PHE A 16 5.13 -7.39 7.88
N SER A 17 5.77 -7.43 9.04
CA SER A 17 6.12 -6.22 9.79
C SER A 17 7.01 -5.28 8.99
N TRP A 18 7.96 -5.82 8.22
CA TRP A 18 8.84 -5.00 7.38
C TRP A 18 8.12 -4.37 6.19
N SER A 19 7.28 -5.13 5.47
CA SER A 19 6.75 -4.67 4.19
C SER A 19 5.41 -3.94 4.30
N TRP A 20 4.72 -4.08 5.43
CA TRP A 20 3.45 -3.41 5.71
C TRP A 20 3.48 -2.62 7.03
N GLY A 21 4.02 -3.21 8.09
CA GLY A 21 4.06 -2.56 9.41
C GLY A 21 4.87 -1.25 9.40
N LEU A 22 6.09 -1.27 8.86
CA LEU A 22 6.95 -0.08 8.78
C LEU A 22 6.33 1.04 7.91
N PRO A 23 5.84 0.79 6.67
CA PRO A 23 5.13 1.80 5.89
C PRO A 23 3.88 2.36 6.59
N LEU A 24 3.10 1.53 7.29
CA LEU A 24 1.93 1.99 8.05
C LEU A 24 2.33 2.88 9.22
N ALA A 25 3.42 2.55 9.91
CA ALA A 25 3.97 3.41 10.97
C ALA A 25 4.44 4.76 10.42
N ILE A 26 5.09 4.77 9.26
CA ILE A 26 5.49 6.00 8.55
C ILE A 26 4.26 6.84 8.18
N LEU A 27 3.26 6.22 7.54
CA LEU A 27 1.98 6.89 7.20
C LEU A 27 1.33 7.49 8.46
N PHE A 28 1.23 6.73 9.54
CA PHE A 28 0.65 7.22 10.78
C PHE A 28 1.43 8.40 11.36
N SER A 29 2.76 8.34 11.35
CA SER A 29 3.63 9.40 11.87
C SER A 29 3.44 10.74 11.17
N THR A 30 3.02 10.75 9.91
CA THR A 30 2.83 11.99 9.13
C THR A 30 1.78 12.93 9.74
N ASN A 31 0.82 12.40 10.52
CA ASN A 31 -0.19 13.19 11.24
C ASN A 31 0.42 14.13 12.28
N PHE A 32 1.63 13.85 12.75
CA PHE A 32 2.32 14.62 13.80
C PHE A 32 3.46 15.49 13.25
N MET A 33 3.67 15.50 11.93
CA MET A 33 4.80 16.19 11.30
C MET A 33 4.47 17.58 10.77
N SER A 34 3.20 18.00 10.83
CA SER A 34 2.79 19.34 10.42
C SER A 34 3.50 20.40 11.26
N GLY A 35 4.21 21.32 10.59
CA GLY A 35 5.00 22.37 11.24
C GLY A 35 6.39 21.93 11.73
N VAL A 36 6.72 20.63 11.67
CA VAL A 36 8.05 20.10 12.03
C VAL A 36 8.91 19.92 10.78
N VAL A 37 8.32 19.48 9.68
CA VAL A 37 9.02 19.24 8.40
C VAL A 37 8.43 20.13 7.29
N PRO A 38 9.18 20.39 6.21
CA PRO A 38 8.62 21.06 5.04
C PRO A 38 7.40 20.30 4.48
N GLN A 39 6.36 21.03 4.09
CA GLN A 39 5.08 20.44 3.64
C GLN A 39 5.24 19.49 2.45
N THR A 40 6.29 19.68 1.63
CA THR A 40 6.62 18.80 0.50
C THR A 40 7.09 17.41 0.92
N ILE A 41 7.66 17.26 2.13
CA ILE A 41 8.18 15.98 2.63
C ILE A 41 7.04 15.01 2.96
N ILE A 42 5.90 15.51 3.45
CA ILE A 42 4.77 14.67 3.88
C ILE A 42 4.20 13.83 2.72
N PRO A 43 3.82 14.41 1.56
CA PRO A 43 3.39 13.63 0.40
C PRO A 43 4.46 12.65 -0.10
N MET A 44 5.74 13.02 -0.05
CA MET A 44 6.84 12.12 -0.45
C MET A 44 6.92 10.89 0.47
N MET A 45 6.82 11.07 1.78
CA MET A 45 6.81 9.98 2.75
C MET A 45 5.59 9.06 2.58
N MET A 46 4.41 9.66 2.37
CA MET A 46 3.18 8.92 2.12
C MET A 46 3.26 8.11 0.83
N SER A 47 3.70 8.75 -0.27
CA SER A 47 3.86 8.10 -1.57
C SER A 47 4.89 6.98 -1.52
N GLY A 48 6.05 7.23 -0.90
CA GLY A 48 7.09 6.22 -0.69
C GLY A 48 6.58 5.01 0.10
N SER A 49 5.76 5.23 1.12
CA SER A 49 5.13 4.16 1.90
C SER A 49 4.18 3.31 1.05
N PHE A 50 3.36 3.94 0.21
CA PHE A 50 2.49 3.22 -0.72
C PHE A 50 3.27 2.46 -1.79
N PHE A 51 4.29 3.05 -2.42
CA PHE A 51 5.12 2.35 -3.38
C PHE A 51 5.86 1.16 -2.76
N TRP A 52 6.33 1.30 -1.53
CA TRP A 52 6.95 0.20 -0.79
C TRP A 52 5.99 -0.97 -0.59
N MET A 53 4.79 -0.71 -0.06
CA MET A 53 3.76 -1.74 0.13
C MET A 53 3.32 -2.35 -1.22
N GLY A 54 3.15 -1.52 -2.24
CA GLY A 54 2.77 -1.95 -3.59
C GLY A 54 3.80 -2.87 -4.22
N LEU A 55 5.08 -2.50 -4.16
CA LEU A 55 6.19 -3.32 -4.65
C LEU A 55 6.28 -4.63 -3.88
N ALA A 56 6.14 -4.59 -2.55
CA ALA A 56 6.12 -5.80 -1.73
C ALA A 56 4.99 -6.76 -2.13
N CYS A 57 3.78 -6.24 -2.38
CA CYS A 57 2.65 -7.03 -2.87
C CYS A 57 2.92 -7.61 -4.26
N VAL A 58 3.41 -6.82 -5.22
CA VAL A 58 3.73 -7.30 -6.57
C VAL A 58 4.78 -8.42 -6.52
N LEU A 59 5.83 -8.24 -5.71
CA LEU A 59 6.87 -9.25 -5.53
C LEU A 59 6.32 -10.51 -4.83
N ASN A 60 5.43 -10.37 -3.83
CA ASN A 60 4.81 -11.52 -3.18
C ASN A 60 3.91 -12.29 -4.15
N ALA A 61 3.08 -11.59 -4.93
CA ALA A 61 2.24 -12.17 -5.96
C ALA A 61 3.07 -12.93 -7.01
N ARG A 62 4.20 -12.38 -7.45
CA ARG A 62 5.13 -13.07 -8.37
C ARG A 62 5.74 -14.34 -7.78
N ARG A 63 6.01 -14.37 -6.47
CA ARG A 63 6.65 -15.52 -5.80
C ARG A 63 5.68 -16.65 -5.47
N CYS A 64 4.54 -16.32 -4.88
CA CYS A 64 3.62 -17.30 -4.28
C CYS A 64 2.22 -17.28 -4.89
N ARG A 65 1.95 -16.39 -5.85
CA ARG A 65 0.64 -16.23 -6.48
C ARG A 65 -0.48 -15.80 -5.52
N ARG A 66 -0.15 -15.14 -4.40
CA ARG A 66 -1.17 -14.68 -3.43
C ARG A 66 -2.18 -13.74 -4.10
N ARG A 67 -3.46 -14.08 -3.99
CA ARG A 67 -4.55 -13.43 -4.73
C ARG A 67 -4.73 -11.97 -4.33
N HIS A 68 -4.84 -11.65 -3.03
CA HIS A 68 -5.02 -10.25 -2.65
C HIS A 68 -3.84 -9.39 -3.13
N CYS A 69 -2.61 -9.94 -3.14
CA CYS A 69 -1.40 -9.23 -3.57
C CYS A 69 -1.42 -8.85 -5.05
N TYR A 70 -2.13 -9.61 -5.90
CA TYR A 70 -2.32 -9.26 -7.31
C TYR A 70 -3.12 -7.98 -7.49
N TYR A 71 -4.06 -7.71 -6.58
CA TYR A 71 -4.92 -6.54 -6.64
C TYR A 71 -4.37 -5.39 -5.80
N SER A 72 -3.91 -5.66 -4.58
CA SER A 72 -3.42 -4.62 -3.67
C SER A 72 -2.13 -3.98 -4.17
N GLY A 73 -1.27 -4.73 -4.87
CA GLY A 73 -0.05 -4.18 -5.48
C GLY A 73 -0.32 -2.98 -6.40
N PRO A 74 -1.10 -3.16 -7.48
CA PRO A 74 -1.54 -2.06 -8.35
C PRO A 74 -2.29 -0.95 -7.61
N VAL A 75 -3.18 -1.30 -6.65
CA VAL A 75 -3.92 -0.30 -5.85
C VAL A 75 -2.96 0.61 -5.08
N PHE A 76 -1.97 0.04 -4.38
CA PHE A 76 -0.98 0.83 -3.65
C PHE A 76 -0.09 1.65 -4.58
N ILE A 77 0.32 1.12 -5.73
CA ILE A 77 1.10 1.89 -6.71
C ILE A 77 0.29 3.08 -7.24
N ALA A 78 -0.98 2.86 -7.60
CA ALA A 78 -1.88 3.93 -8.04
C ALA A 78 -2.10 4.96 -6.93
N GLY A 79 -2.29 4.53 -5.67
CA GLY A 79 -2.40 5.40 -4.51
C GLY A 79 -1.15 6.24 -4.26
N GLY A 80 0.04 5.64 -4.38
CA GLY A 80 1.32 6.36 -4.28
C GLY A 80 1.46 7.45 -5.35
N ALA A 81 1.06 7.17 -6.59
CA ALA A 81 1.02 8.16 -7.65
C ALA A 81 -0.05 9.24 -7.39
N GLY A 82 -1.24 8.86 -6.93
CA GLY A 82 -2.32 9.78 -6.56
C GLY A 82 -1.90 10.74 -5.45
N VAL A 83 -1.17 10.26 -4.44
CA VAL A 83 -0.60 11.09 -3.36
C VAL A 83 0.35 12.14 -3.92
N LEU A 84 1.19 11.81 -4.90
CA LEU A 84 2.08 12.80 -5.53
C LEU A 84 1.27 13.82 -6.33
N LEU A 85 0.32 13.36 -7.15
CA LEU A 85 -0.49 14.26 -7.98
C LEU A 85 -1.29 15.26 -7.15
N VAL A 86 -1.92 14.80 -6.07
CA VAL A 86 -2.74 15.65 -5.21
C VAL A 86 -1.89 16.45 -4.22
N GLY A 87 -0.88 15.82 -3.60
CA GLY A 87 -0.03 16.45 -2.59
C GLY A 87 0.91 17.52 -3.15
N PHE A 88 1.24 17.46 -4.44
CA PHE A 88 1.96 18.53 -5.16
C PHE A 88 1.02 19.46 -5.96
N GLU A 89 -0.29 19.37 -5.73
CA GLU A 89 -1.30 20.23 -6.35
C GLU A 89 -1.31 20.19 -7.90
N ILE A 90 -0.79 19.11 -8.50
CA ILE A 90 -0.90 18.85 -9.95
C ILE A 90 -2.36 18.57 -10.32
N VAL A 91 -3.11 17.93 -9.41
CA VAL A 91 -4.54 17.67 -9.52
C VAL A 91 -5.25 18.16 -8.26
N SER A 92 -6.27 19.01 -8.42
CA SER A 92 -7.09 19.50 -7.30
C SER A 92 -8.35 18.65 -7.11
N ILE A 93 -8.48 18.04 -5.92
CA ILE A 93 -9.64 17.23 -5.51
C ILE A 93 -10.38 17.91 -4.32
N GLY A 94 -10.06 19.16 -4.04
CA GLY A 94 -10.57 19.91 -2.88
C GLY A 94 -9.69 19.76 -1.64
N ALA A 95 -10.11 20.40 -0.54
CA ALA A 95 -9.33 20.53 0.69
C ALA A 95 -8.93 19.18 1.31
N ASP A 96 -9.81 18.19 1.22
CA ASP A 96 -9.57 16.84 1.77
C ASP A 96 -8.97 15.87 0.74
N GLY A 97 -8.54 16.36 -0.44
CA GLY A 97 -8.11 15.51 -1.55
C GLY A 97 -7.04 14.48 -1.17
N LEU A 98 -6.02 14.91 -0.40
CA LEU A 98 -4.95 14.03 0.04
C LEU A 98 -5.45 12.94 1.00
N ILE A 99 -6.34 13.30 1.92
CA ILE A 99 -6.99 12.39 2.87
C ILE A 99 -7.82 11.35 2.11
N ILE A 100 -8.61 11.80 1.13
CA ILE A 100 -9.45 10.94 0.29
C ILE A 100 -8.58 9.92 -0.46
N VAL A 101 -7.46 10.33 -1.05
CA VAL A 101 -6.56 9.41 -1.77
C VAL A 101 -5.95 8.39 -0.81
N VAL A 102 -5.44 8.82 0.34
CA VAL A 102 -4.80 7.93 1.32
C VAL A 102 -5.80 6.89 1.83
N TRP A 103 -6.95 7.33 2.35
CA TRP A 103 -7.95 6.41 2.89
C TRP A 103 -8.61 5.55 1.81
N GLY A 104 -8.90 6.12 0.64
CA GLY A 104 -9.43 5.38 -0.50
C GLY A 104 -8.48 4.25 -0.91
N THR A 105 -7.17 4.51 -0.98
CA THR A 105 -6.15 3.50 -1.28
C THR A 105 -6.14 2.39 -0.24
N LEU A 106 -6.12 2.74 1.06
CA LEU A 106 -6.09 1.77 2.16
C LEU A 106 -7.36 0.91 2.20
N VAL A 107 -8.53 1.51 2.03
CA VAL A 107 -9.82 0.80 1.99
C VAL A 107 -9.87 -0.12 0.79
N LEU A 108 -9.53 0.34 -0.41
CA LEU A 108 -9.51 -0.51 -1.61
C LEU A 108 -8.53 -1.68 -1.44
N ALA A 109 -7.34 -1.42 -0.90
CA ALA A 109 -6.36 -2.47 -0.63
C ALA A 109 -6.89 -3.49 0.38
N LEU A 110 -7.57 -3.05 1.45
CA LEU A 110 -8.19 -3.94 2.43
C LEU A 110 -9.31 -4.79 1.81
N LEU A 111 -10.15 -4.19 0.95
CA LEU A 111 -11.23 -4.90 0.26
C LEU A 111 -10.70 -6.03 -0.64
N THR A 112 -9.45 -5.97 -1.10
CA THR A 112 -8.85 -7.07 -1.88
C THR A 112 -8.75 -8.39 -1.09
N TYR A 113 -8.72 -8.35 0.25
CA TYR A 113 -8.75 -9.56 1.07
C TYR A 113 -10.06 -10.34 0.92
N LEU A 114 -11.17 -9.66 0.59
CA LEU A 114 -12.46 -10.32 0.35
C LEU A 114 -12.43 -11.27 -0.86
N THR A 115 -11.45 -11.13 -1.75
CA THR A 115 -11.29 -12.03 -2.90
C THR A 115 -10.83 -13.43 -2.48
N GLU A 116 -10.16 -13.58 -1.34
CA GLU A 116 -9.61 -14.85 -0.88
C GLU A 116 -10.65 -15.85 -0.34
N PRO A 117 -11.60 -15.46 0.53
CA PRO A 117 -12.66 -16.39 0.93
C PRO A 117 -13.58 -16.78 -0.23
N ILE A 118 -13.72 -15.92 -1.24
CA ILE A 118 -14.61 -16.16 -2.39
C ILE A 118 -13.93 -17.04 -3.46
N PHE A 119 -12.66 -16.77 -3.78
CA PHE A 119 -11.97 -17.39 -4.92
C PHE A 119 -10.72 -18.20 -4.55
N GLY A 120 -10.43 -18.35 -3.25
CA GLY A 120 -9.23 -19.01 -2.73
C GLY A 120 -8.02 -18.06 -2.63
N LYS A 121 -7.07 -18.44 -1.77
CA LYS A 121 -5.90 -17.61 -1.38
C LYS A 121 -4.87 -17.41 -2.50
N TYR A 122 -4.74 -18.37 -3.40
CA TYR A 122 -3.72 -18.35 -4.45
C TYR A 122 -4.37 -18.41 -5.83
N VAL A 123 -3.76 -17.73 -6.80
CA VAL A 123 -4.16 -17.81 -8.20
C VAL A 123 -3.46 -19.02 -8.83
N ASN A 124 -4.26 -19.97 -9.31
CA ASN A 124 -3.76 -21.16 -10.01
C ASN A 124 -3.00 -20.81 -11.29
#